data_AF-A0A1Q5JKV6-F1
#
_entry.id   AF-A0A1Q5JKV6-F1
#
_cell.length_a   1.000
_cell.length_b   1.000
_cell.length_c   1.000
_cell.angle_alpha   90.00
_cell.angle_beta   90.00
_cell.angle_gamma   90.00
#
_symmetry.space_group_name_H-M   'P 1'
#
loop_
_entity.id
_entity.type
_entity.pdbx_description
1 polymer ?
#
loop_
_entity_poly.entity_id
_entity_poly.type
_entity_poly.pdbx_seq_one_letter_code
_entity_poly.pdbx_strand_id
1 'polypeptide(L)'
;MDSSNGAGRAFIGSFTSAGGRGVTVAAVDAETGALTVLGATDAVPDPSYLALGPGSTVLYAVSETEPGGAAALDVSTDEPRPLGAVRAVDGDGPTHLALAAGHLVTANYGSGSVSVLPVAGDGTLGPVAAVLAHEGGGPVADRQEGPHAHQVLPDPSGAWVLSVDLGTDSVRVCAVDPATGELRTHGETALRPGTGPRHLAFHPSGRHAYVLNELEPTLTVCRWDAAAGVLEPVREVPVLPEGVTVESYASEVVVAHDGRFVWAANRGHDSISVLALDATGEHPSLVTTVGCGGHWPRDLALDPAGRRLYAANERSGNVAWFTVDPETGVPAHGGTLDAPAASCVVFG
;
A
#
# COMPACT_ATOMS: atom_id res chain seq x y z
N MET A 1 19.93 25.75 19.84
CA MET A 1 19.38 25.38 21.15
C MET A 1 17.88 25.59 21.03
N ASP A 2 17.12 24.70 20.41
CA ASP A 2 17.10 23.24 20.53
C ASP A 2 17.28 22.58 19.15
N SER A 3 18.18 21.60 19.04
CA SER A 3 18.57 20.96 17.77
C SER A 3 18.31 19.44 17.81
N SER A 4 17.26 19.03 18.51
CA SER A 4 16.77 17.65 18.53
C SER A 4 15.31 17.55 18.07
N ASN A 5 14.99 18.15 16.91
CA ASN A 5 13.84 17.66 16.15
C ASN A 5 14.26 16.28 15.62
N GLY A 6 13.81 15.23 16.30
CA GLY A 6 14.31 13.86 16.16
C GLY A 6 14.40 13.39 14.71
N ALA A 7 15.48 12.68 14.39
CA ALA A 7 15.55 11.92 13.15
C ALA A 7 14.31 11.03 13.05
N GLY A 8 13.59 11.10 11.93
CA GLY A 8 12.43 10.25 11.68
C GLY A 8 12.86 8.79 11.56
N ARG A 9 11.92 7.85 11.72
CA ARG A 9 12.18 6.42 11.50
C ARG A 9 11.37 5.91 10.32
N ALA A 10 11.94 4.94 9.61
CA ALA A 10 11.26 4.16 8.59
C ALA A 10 11.29 2.69 8.96
N PHE A 11 10.19 2.00 8.70
CA PHE A 11 10.01 0.57 8.86
C PHE A 11 9.86 -0.05 7.48
N ILE A 12 10.67 -1.07 7.20
CA ILE A 12 10.75 -1.70 5.88
C ILE A 12 10.34 -3.15 6.03
N GLY A 13 9.23 -3.51 5.36
CA GLY A 13 8.76 -4.89 5.26
C GLY A 13 9.49 -5.64 4.13
N SER A 14 9.64 -6.95 4.28
CA SER A 14 10.32 -7.77 3.27
C SER A 14 9.85 -9.22 3.26
N PHE A 15 10.00 -9.91 2.13
CA PHE A 15 9.77 -11.35 2.03
C PHE A 15 10.95 -12.13 2.61
N THR A 16 10.79 -12.67 3.81
CA THR A 16 11.76 -13.59 4.45
C THR A 16 12.02 -14.84 3.62
N SER A 17 11.00 -15.35 2.91
CA SER A 17 11.09 -16.48 1.99
C SER A 17 11.99 -16.20 0.78
N ALA A 18 12.21 -14.91 0.44
CA ALA A 18 13.11 -14.45 -0.60
C ALA A 18 14.44 -13.89 -0.05
N GLY A 19 14.77 -14.16 1.22
CA GLY A 19 16.01 -13.73 1.85
C GLY A 19 15.96 -12.34 2.50
N GLY A 20 14.75 -11.77 2.62
CA GLY A 20 14.51 -10.54 3.38
C GLY A 20 14.77 -10.69 4.88
N ARG A 21 14.99 -9.56 5.56
CA ARG A 21 15.32 -9.51 7.00
C ARG A 21 14.09 -9.52 7.91
N GLY A 22 12.89 -9.65 7.35
CA GLY A 22 11.62 -9.43 8.05
C GLY A 22 11.30 -7.93 8.11
N VAL A 23 11.13 -7.38 9.31
CA VAL A 23 10.91 -5.95 9.53
C VAL A 23 12.23 -5.26 9.88
N THR A 24 12.72 -4.40 9.00
CA THR A 24 13.92 -3.57 9.24
C THR A 24 13.52 -2.18 9.72
N VAL A 25 14.25 -1.65 10.71
CA VAL A 25 14.12 -0.26 11.17
C VAL A 25 15.30 0.55 10.67
N ALA A 26 15.03 1.71 10.10
CA ALA A 26 16.04 2.65 9.64
C ALA A 26 15.80 4.04 10.21
N ALA A 27 16.88 4.76 10.54
CA ALA A 27 16.85 6.20 10.74
C ALA A 27 16.75 6.90 9.38
N VAL A 28 15.96 7.98 9.34
CA VAL A 28 15.82 8.87 8.18
C VAL A 28 16.58 10.16 8.46
N ASP A 29 17.58 10.46 7.64
CA ASP A 29 18.26 11.73 7.67
C ASP A 29 17.31 12.85 7.22
N ALA A 30 17.08 13.85 8.07
CA ALA A 30 16.05 14.87 7.85
C ALA A 30 16.36 15.83 6.68
N GLU A 31 17.62 15.96 6.28
CA GLU A 31 18.04 16.88 5.21
C GLU A 31 18.04 16.17 3.85
N THR A 32 18.62 14.97 3.81
CA THR A 32 18.87 14.21 2.59
C THR A 32 17.78 13.18 2.31
N GLY A 33 17.11 12.67 3.34
CA GLY A 33 16.21 11.51 3.26
C GLY A 33 16.95 10.17 3.28
N ALA A 34 18.28 10.16 3.45
CA ALA A 34 19.05 8.93 3.46
C ALA A 34 18.63 7.99 4.60
N LEU A 35 18.59 6.70 4.31
CA LEU A 35 18.23 5.66 5.28
C LEU A 35 19.49 5.02 5.87
N THR A 36 19.52 4.86 7.18
CA THR A 36 20.56 4.10 7.90
C THR A 36 19.92 3.02 8.75
N VAL A 37 20.26 1.75 8.50
CA VAL A 37 19.71 0.62 9.28
C VAL A 37 20.12 0.74 10.75
N LEU A 38 19.14 0.58 11.63
CA LEU A 38 19.31 0.56 13.08
C LEU A 38 19.21 -0.86 13.64
N GLY A 39 18.25 -1.64 13.14
CA GLY A 39 18.02 -3.01 13.56
C GLY A 39 16.97 -3.69 12.67
N ALA A 40 16.72 -4.97 12.92
CA ALA A 40 15.71 -5.74 12.19
C ALA A 40 15.22 -6.92 13.05
N THR A 41 14.07 -7.48 12.69
CA THR A 41 13.55 -8.72 13.27
C THR A 41 12.90 -9.59 12.19
N ASP A 42 13.10 -10.90 12.27
CA ASP A 42 12.46 -11.94 11.44
C ASP A 42 11.32 -12.66 12.19
N ALA A 43 10.84 -12.08 13.30
CA ALA A 43 9.84 -12.71 14.16
C ALA A 43 8.46 -12.89 13.50
N VAL A 44 8.22 -12.24 12.36
CA VAL A 44 7.04 -12.40 11.52
C VAL A 44 7.53 -12.95 10.18
N PRO A 45 6.99 -14.06 9.67
CA PRO A 45 7.33 -14.55 8.34
C PRO A 45 6.63 -13.71 7.28
N ASP A 46 7.38 -13.35 6.24
CA ASP A 46 6.92 -12.55 5.08
C ASP A 46 6.07 -11.32 5.45
N PRO A 47 6.61 -10.38 6.26
CA PRO A 47 5.95 -9.11 6.60
C PRO A 47 6.00 -8.16 5.41
N SER A 48 5.23 -8.48 4.38
CA SER A 48 5.30 -7.84 3.07
C SER A 48 4.67 -6.44 3.04
N TYR A 49 3.76 -6.14 3.97
CA TYR A 49 3.07 -4.87 4.13
C TYR A 49 2.90 -4.52 5.62
N LEU A 50 3.02 -3.23 5.93
CA LEU A 50 3.05 -2.71 7.29
C LEU A 50 2.04 -1.56 7.46
N ALA A 51 1.56 -1.33 8.68
CA ALA A 51 0.88 -0.10 9.06
C ALA A 51 1.24 0.28 10.50
N LEU A 52 1.60 1.54 10.72
CA LEU A 52 1.86 2.05 12.06
C LEU A 52 0.56 2.52 12.72
N GLY A 53 0.35 2.14 13.98
CA GLY A 53 -0.76 2.65 14.78
C GLY A 53 -0.68 4.18 14.95
N PRO A 54 -1.78 4.94 14.75
CA PRO A 54 -1.77 6.39 14.89
C PRO A 54 -1.28 6.85 16.27
N GLY A 55 -0.20 7.64 16.30
CA GLY A 55 0.39 8.16 17.55
C GLY A 55 0.92 7.07 18.50
N SER A 56 1.20 5.87 17.97
CA SER A 56 1.55 4.67 18.72
C SER A 56 2.96 4.18 18.35
N THR A 57 3.54 3.35 19.22
CA THR A 57 4.74 2.56 18.92
C THR A 57 4.39 1.13 18.50
N VAL A 58 3.15 0.88 18.09
CA VAL A 58 2.71 -0.44 17.62
C VAL A 58 2.65 -0.45 16.10
N LEU A 59 3.49 -1.28 15.50
CA LEU A 59 3.53 -1.55 14.07
C LEU A 59 2.78 -2.86 13.80
N TYR A 60 1.84 -2.83 12.88
CA TYR A 60 1.13 -4.00 12.40
C TYR A 60 1.77 -4.50 11.11
N ALA A 61 1.91 -5.81 10.99
CA ALA A 61 2.47 -6.47 9.81
C ALA A 61 1.54 -7.59 9.36
N VAL A 62 1.35 -7.73 8.04
CA VAL A 62 0.83 -8.98 7.51
C VAL A 62 1.89 -10.08 7.70
N SER A 63 1.46 -11.33 7.60
CA SER A 63 2.32 -12.46 7.36
C SER A 63 1.78 -13.12 6.10
N GLU A 64 2.39 -12.80 4.95
CA GLU A 64 1.93 -13.18 3.61
C GLU A 64 2.26 -14.66 3.33
N THR A 65 1.66 -15.54 4.12
CA THR A 65 1.83 -17.00 4.07
C THR A 65 0.52 -17.72 3.76
N GLU A 66 0.58 -19.05 3.63
CA GLU A 66 -0.58 -19.93 3.45
C GLU A 66 -0.47 -21.09 4.47
N PRO A 67 -1.25 -21.09 5.58
CA PRO A 67 -2.29 -20.11 5.95
C PRO A 67 -1.72 -18.73 6.30
N GLY A 68 -2.50 -17.68 6.07
CA GLY A 68 -2.09 -16.29 6.29
C GLY A 68 -2.19 -15.84 7.75
N GLY A 69 -1.45 -14.77 8.09
CA GLY A 69 -1.48 -14.19 9.42
C GLY A 69 -1.30 -12.67 9.49
N ALA A 70 -1.40 -12.14 10.70
CA ALA A 70 -1.08 -10.75 11.04
C ALA A 70 -0.43 -10.67 12.42
N ALA A 71 0.45 -9.69 12.62
CA ALA A 71 1.21 -9.51 13.85
C ALA A 71 1.21 -8.05 14.30
N ALA A 72 1.38 -7.85 15.61
CA ALA A 72 1.63 -6.55 16.22
C ALA A 72 3.03 -6.55 16.85
N LEU A 73 3.81 -5.52 16.56
CA LEU A 73 5.20 -5.34 16.99
C LEU A 73 5.33 -4.03 17.76
N ASP A 74 5.98 -4.04 18.92
CA ASP A 74 6.48 -2.83 19.56
C ASP A 74 7.73 -2.35 18.83
N VAL A 75 7.69 -1.11 18.36
CA VAL A 75 8.78 -0.41 17.68
C VAL A 75 9.38 0.70 18.54
N SER A 76 9.20 0.68 19.86
CA SER A 76 9.84 1.63 20.78
C SER A 76 11.38 1.55 20.77
N THR A 77 11.95 0.43 20.30
CA THR A 77 13.39 0.20 20.16
C THR A 77 13.82 -0.03 18.71
N ASP A 78 15.13 -0.07 18.44
CA ASP A 78 15.72 -0.33 17.11
C ASP A 78 15.49 -1.74 16.58
N GLU A 79 15.19 -2.67 17.48
CA GLU A 79 14.76 -4.03 17.15
C GLU A 79 13.27 -4.16 17.48
N PRO A 80 12.37 -4.32 16.48
CA PRO A 80 10.95 -4.50 16.73
C PRO A 80 10.70 -5.81 17.49
N ARG A 81 9.73 -5.80 18.41
CA ARG A 81 9.44 -6.96 19.26
C ARG A 81 7.98 -7.37 19.16
N PRO A 82 7.66 -8.66 18.94
CA PRO A 82 6.28 -9.12 18.96
C PRO A 82 5.58 -8.80 20.28
N LEU A 83 4.39 -8.20 20.21
CA LEU A 83 3.49 -8.02 21.35
C LEU A 83 2.68 -9.29 21.66
N GLY A 84 2.70 -10.27 20.75
CA GLY A 84 2.05 -11.55 20.87
C GLY A 84 2.43 -12.49 19.74
N ALA A 85 1.79 -13.65 19.68
CA ALA A 85 1.94 -14.56 18.55
C ALA A 85 1.29 -13.97 17.28
N VAL A 86 1.82 -14.34 16.11
CA VAL A 86 1.15 -14.12 14.83
C VAL A 86 -0.26 -14.73 14.92
N ARG A 87 -1.27 -13.93 14.58
CA ARG A 87 -2.68 -14.35 14.56
C ARG A 87 -3.03 -14.83 13.17
N ALA A 88 -3.68 -15.98 13.08
CA ALA A 88 -4.33 -16.39 11.83
C ALA A 88 -5.39 -15.35 11.46
N VAL A 89 -5.50 -15.06 10.16
CA VAL A 89 -6.52 -14.16 9.62
C VAL A 89 -7.68 -14.91 8.98
N ASP A 90 -7.72 -16.25 9.09
CA ASP A 90 -8.71 -17.12 8.44
C ASP A 90 -8.84 -16.85 6.92
N GLY A 91 -7.71 -16.55 6.29
CA GLY A 91 -7.53 -16.35 4.86
C GLY A 91 -6.06 -16.54 4.47
N ASP A 92 -5.80 -16.67 3.17
CA ASP A 92 -4.49 -17.00 2.61
C ASP A 92 -3.84 -15.80 1.90
N GLY A 93 -2.52 -15.65 2.06
CA GLY A 93 -1.71 -14.61 1.43
C GLY A 93 -2.17 -13.18 1.70
N PRO A 94 -2.29 -12.72 2.97
CA PRO A 94 -2.59 -11.32 3.27
C PRO A 94 -1.48 -10.42 2.75
N THR A 95 -1.79 -9.56 1.78
CA THR A 95 -0.80 -8.71 1.09
C THR A 95 -0.93 -7.23 1.45
N HIS A 96 -2.00 -6.85 2.16
CA HIS A 96 -2.21 -5.50 2.66
C HIS A 96 -3.01 -5.51 3.96
N LEU A 97 -2.80 -4.51 4.81
CA LEU A 97 -3.60 -4.29 6.01
C LEU A 97 -3.82 -2.81 6.27
N ALA A 98 -4.86 -2.50 7.03
CA ALA A 98 -5.13 -1.15 7.51
C ALA A 98 -5.87 -1.18 8.86
N LEU A 99 -5.80 -0.08 9.61
CA LEU A 99 -6.58 0.10 10.82
C LEU A 99 -7.88 0.84 10.49
N ALA A 100 -9.01 0.29 10.91
CA ALA A 100 -10.33 0.89 10.71
C ALA A 100 -11.23 0.60 11.92
N ALA A 101 -11.91 1.62 12.44
CA ALA A 101 -12.92 1.45 13.49
C ALA A 101 -12.46 0.62 14.72
N GLY A 102 -11.20 0.74 15.15
CA GLY A 102 -10.65 -0.04 16.27
C GLY A 102 -10.24 -1.48 15.93
N HIS A 103 -10.22 -1.82 14.65
CA HIS A 103 -9.89 -3.14 14.15
C HIS A 103 -8.72 -3.06 13.16
N LEU A 104 -8.01 -4.17 13.02
CA LEU A 104 -7.12 -4.43 11.90
C LEU A 104 -7.93 -5.13 10.81
N VAL A 105 -7.85 -4.63 9.58
CA VAL A 105 -8.50 -5.21 8.41
C VAL A 105 -7.41 -5.69 7.45
N THR A 106 -7.51 -6.90 6.91
CA THR A 106 -6.53 -7.47 5.98
C THR A 106 -7.15 -7.77 4.62
N ALA A 107 -6.40 -7.55 3.53
CA ALA A 107 -6.74 -8.03 2.19
C ALA A 107 -5.97 -9.31 1.91
N ASN A 108 -6.68 -10.43 1.74
CA ASN A 108 -6.12 -11.77 1.60
C ASN A 108 -6.12 -12.18 0.13
N TYR A 109 -4.98 -12.02 -0.53
CA TYR A 109 -4.83 -12.22 -1.98
C TYR A 109 -5.10 -13.66 -2.40
N GLY A 110 -4.49 -14.64 -1.70
CA GLY A 110 -4.55 -16.05 -2.06
C GLY A 110 -5.95 -16.66 -1.92
N SER A 111 -6.72 -16.17 -0.95
CA SER A 111 -8.10 -16.64 -0.69
C SER A 111 -9.19 -15.75 -1.29
N GLY A 112 -8.85 -14.56 -1.77
CA GLY A 112 -9.83 -13.58 -2.27
C GLY A 112 -10.83 -13.15 -1.20
N SER A 113 -10.33 -12.70 -0.05
CA SER A 113 -11.18 -12.33 1.10
C SER A 113 -10.63 -11.15 1.89
N VAL A 114 -11.48 -10.59 2.75
CA VAL A 114 -11.10 -9.55 3.73
C VAL A 114 -11.39 -10.04 5.13
N SER A 115 -10.42 -9.93 6.04
CA SER A 115 -10.60 -10.33 7.45
C SER A 115 -10.54 -9.14 8.39
N VAL A 116 -11.27 -9.23 9.50
CA VAL A 116 -11.31 -8.20 10.56
C VAL A 116 -10.90 -8.79 11.90
N LEU A 117 -9.91 -8.18 12.55
CA LEU A 117 -9.40 -8.59 13.85
C LEU A 117 -9.49 -7.40 14.82
N PRO A 118 -10.06 -7.57 16.03
CA PRO A 118 -10.11 -6.49 17.01
C PRO A 118 -8.71 -6.17 17.54
N VAL A 119 -8.44 -4.88 17.73
CA VAL A 119 -7.20 -4.38 18.32
C VAL A 119 -7.47 -4.03 19.78
N ALA A 120 -6.74 -4.68 20.70
CA ALA A 120 -6.85 -4.41 22.12
C ALA A 120 -6.18 -3.08 22.50
N GLY A 121 -6.47 -2.58 23.72
CA GLY A 121 -5.92 -1.31 24.20
C GLY A 121 -4.39 -1.28 24.37
N ASP A 122 -3.74 -2.45 24.43
CA ASP A 122 -2.29 -2.61 24.42
C ASP A 122 -1.70 -2.80 23.01
N GLY A 123 -2.54 -2.72 21.97
CA GLY A 123 -2.19 -2.91 20.57
C GLY A 123 -2.19 -4.36 20.09
N THR A 124 -2.41 -5.35 20.96
CA THR A 124 -2.43 -6.76 20.57
C THR A 124 -3.66 -7.12 19.72
N LEU A 125 -3.53 -8.16 18.89
CA LEU A 125 -4.60 -8.64 18.01
C LEU A 125 -5.41 -9.76 18.69
N GLY A 126 -6.73 -9.61 18.70
CA GLY A 126 -7.67 -10.66 19.08
C GLY A 126 -7.91 -11.70 17.97
N PRO A 127 -8.78 -12.69 18.21
CA PRO A 127 -9.20 -13.65 17.16
C PRO A 127 -10.03 -12.94 16.07
N VAL A 128 -10.08 -13.54 14.89
CA VAL A 128 -10.89 -13.03 13.76
C VAL A 128 -12.34 -12.84 14.19
N ALA A 129 -12.87 -11.63 13.95
CA ALA A 129 -14.25 -11.25 14.22
C ALA A 129 -15.15 -11.49 13.00
N ALA A 130 -14.62 -11.26 11.80
CA ALA A 130 -15.34 -11.47 10.55
C ALA A 130 -14.38 -11.80 9.40
N VAL A 131 -14.88 -12.58 8.44
CA VAL A 131 -14.27 -12.79 7.13
C VAL A 131 -15.33 -12.53 6.06
N LEU A 132 -15.03 -11.65 5.12
CA LEU A 132 -15.82 -11.40 3.93
C LEU A 132 -15.12 -12.08 2.75
N ALA A 133 -15.63 -13.23 2.34
CA ALA A 133 -15.21 -13.87 1.10
C ALA A 133 -15.77 -13.10 -0.09
N HIS A 134 -14.94 -12.87 -1.11
CA HIS A 134 -15.40 -12.35 -2.39
C HIS A 134 -15.78 -13.52 -3.30
N GLU A 135 -16.51 -13.22 -4.38
CA GLU A 135 -16.91 -14.19 -5.40
C GLU A 135 -16.77 -13.57 -6.79
N GLY A 136 -16.60 -14.41 -7.80
CA GLY A 136 -16.47 -13.99 -9.20
C GLY A 136 -15.05 -14.21 -9.75
N GLY A 137 -14.78 -13.58 -10.87
CA GLY A 137 -13.50 -13.66 -11.59
C GLY A 137 -13.51 -12.71 -12.78
N GLY A 138 -12.43 -12.71 -13.55
CA GLY A 138 -12.19 -11.81 -14.67
C GLY A 138 -11.68 -12.57 -15.92
N PRO A 139 -11.45 -11.84 -17.02
CA PRO A 139 -11.13 -12.46 -18.31
C PRO A 139 -9.66 -12.92 -18.46
N VAL A 140 -8.74 -12.49 -17.59
CA VAL A 140 -7.30 -12.80 -17.73
C VAL A 140 -6.99 -14.16 -17.12
N ALA A 141 -6.67 -15.11 -18.00
CA ALA A 141 -6.24 -16.45 -17.61
C ALA A 141 -4.99 -16.41 -16.72
N ASP A 142 -4.93 -17.37 -15.80
CA ASP A 142 -3.97 -17.58 -14.72
C ASP A 142 -3.87 -16.44 -13.68
N ARG A 143 -4.68 -15.39 -13.82
CA ARG A 143 -4.64 -14.20 -12.95
C ARG A 143 -5.99 -13.82 -12.35
N GLN A 144 -7.10 -14.29 -12.91
CA GLN A 144 -8.46 -13.86 -12.57
C GLN A 144 -9.47 -15.02 -12.56
N GLU A 145 -9.03 -16.27 -12.33
CA GLU A 145 -9.91 -17.45 -12.12
C GLU A 145 -10.84 -17.30 -10.93
N GLY A 146 -10.46 -16.45 -9.99
CA GLY A 146 -11.17 -16.17 -8.76
C GLY A 146 -10.80 -14.80 -8.21
N PRO A 147 -11.38 -14.41 -7.07
CA PRO A 147 -11.08 -13.14 -6.41
C PRO A 147 -9.66 -13.11 -5.84
N HIS A 148 -9.07 -11.91 -5.86
CA HIS A 148 -7.76 -11.61 -5.30
C HIS A 148 -7.80 -10.23 -4.63
N ALA A 149 -8.31 -10.18 -3.39
CA ALA A 149 -8.33 -8.96 -2.60
C ALA A 149 -6.89 -8.49 -2.34
N HIS A 150 -6.52 -7.34 -2.91
CA HIS A 150 -5.14 -6.86 -2.88
C HIS A 150 -4.95 -5.66 -1.94
N GLN A 151 -5.97 -4.82 -1.75
CA GLN A 151 -5.87 -3.68 -0.84
C GLN A 151 -7.13 -3.54 0.00
N VAL A 152 -6.96 -3.13 1.26
CA VAL A 152 -8.02 -2.57 2.10
C VAL A 152 -7.58 -1.19 2.58
N LEU A 153 -8.40 -0.16 2.35
CA LEU A 153 -8.05 1.22 2.69
C LEU A 153 -9.27 1.95 3.28
N PRO A 154 -9.18 2.49 4.50
CA PRO A 154 -10.19 3.41 5.03
C PRO A 154 -10.29 4.66 4.16
N ASP A 155 -11.51 5.12 3.89
CA ASP A 155 -11.69 6.40 3.23
C ASP A 155 -11.25 7.57 4.14
N PRO A 156 -11.01 8.78 3.60
CA PRO A 156 -10.55 9.91 4.40
C PRO A 156 -11.49 10.32 5.54
N SER A 157 -12.79 9.98 5.46
CA SER A 157 -13.74 10.22 6.55
C SER A 157 -13.67 9.16 7.66
N GLY A 158 -13.08 7.99 7.37
CA GLY A 158 -13.03 6.82 8.25
C GLY A 158 -14.36 6.08 8.38
N ALA A 159 -15.37 6.45 7.60
CA ALA A 159 -16.70 5.82 7.64
C ALA A 159 -16.76 4.53 6.81
N TRP A 160 -15.91 4.44 5.78
CA TRP A 160 -15.89 3.33 4.83
C TRP A 160 -14.51 2.68 4.77
N VAL A 161 -14.48 1.40 4.43
CA VAL A 161 -13.28 0.67 4.04
C VAL A 161 -13.48 0.20 2.61
N LEU A 162 -12.56 0.57 1.72
CA LEU A 162 -12.57 0.12 0.34
C LEU A 162 -11.68 -1.11 0.21
N SER A 163 -12.20 -2.17 -0.40
CA SER A 163 -11.43 -3.36 -0.77
C SER A 163 -11.25 -3.40 -2.28
N VAL A 164 -10.00 -3.40 -2.73
CA VAL A 164 -9.65 -3.52 -4.15
C VAL A 164 -9.39 -4.98 -4.48
N ASP A 165 -10.00 -5.49 -5.53
CA ASP A 165 -9.91 -6.90 -5.91
C ASP A 165 -9.47 -7.06 -7.37
N LEU A 166 -8.23 -7.54 -7.52
CA LEU A 166 -7.60 -7.78 -8.81
C LEU A 166 -8.35 -8.83 -9.63
N GLY A 167 -8.79 -9.89 -8.95
CA GLY A 167 -9.38 -11.06 -9.58
C GLY A 167 -10.76 -10.79 -10.18
N THR A 168 -11.51 -9.84 -9.62
CA THR A 168 -12.89 -9.53 -10.03
C THR A 168 -13.05 -8.21 -10.78
N ASP A 169 -11.95 -7.50 -11.07
CA ASP A 169 -11.97 -6.16 -11.67
C ASP A 169 -12.90 -5.20 -10.92
N SER A 170 -12.83 -5.17 -9.59
CA SER A 170 -13.79 -4.40 -8.78
C SER A 170 -13.20 -3.72 -7.55
N VAL A 171 -13.93 -2.71 -7.06
CA VAL A 171 -13.71 -2.10 -5.76
C VAL A 171 -14.99 -2.21 -4.93
N ARG A 172 -14.90 -2.88 -3.78
CA ARG A 172 -16.00 -3.01 -2.81
C ARG A 172 -15.88 -1.91 -1.77
N VAL A 173 -17.01 -1.27 -1.44
CA VAL A 173 -17.14 -0.33 -0.34
C VAL A 173 -17.82 -1.05 0.80
N CYS A 174 -17.18 -1.10 1.96
CA CYS A 174 -17.65 -1.81 3.13
C CYS A 174 -17.73 -0.87 4.35
N ALA A 175 -18.54 -1.24 5.33
CA ALA A 175 -18.56 -0.62 6.64
C ALA A 175 -18.17 -1.65 7.71
N VAL A 176 -17.31 -1.25 8.64
CA VAL A 176 -16.93 -2.04 9.82
C VAL A 176 -17.76 -1.57 11.01
N ASP A 177 -18.48 -2.47 11.66
CA ASP A 177 -19.11 -2.17 12.94
C ASP A 177 -18.04 -2.02 14.03
N PRO A 178 -17.90 -0.85 14.67
CA PRO A 178 -16.85 -0.61 15.66
C PRO A 178 -17.00 -1.41 16.96
N ALA A 179 -18.19 -1.95 17.25
CA ALA A 179 -18.45 -2.71 18.46
C ALA A 179 -18.25 -4.21 18.26
N THR A 180 -18.58 -4.74 17.07
CA THR A 180 -18.55 -6.19 16.80
C THR A 180 -17.45 -6.61 15.83
N GLY A 181 -16.91 -5.70 15.02
CA GLY A 181 -16.00 -6.01 13.92
C GLY A 181 -16.71 -6.63 12.71
N GLU A 182 -18.04 -6.64 12.68
CA GLU A 182 -18.79 -7.13 11.51
C GLU A 182 -18.49 -6.25 10.29
N LEU A 183 -18.08 -6.88 9.19
CA LEU A 183 -17.82 -6.21 7.91
C LEU A 183 -19.00 -6.41 6.97
N ARG A 184 -19.64 -5.33 6.56
CA ARG A 184 -20.78 -5.37 5.63
C ARG A 184 -20.45 -4.65 4.34
N THR A 185 -20.69 -5.32 3.21
CA THR A 185 -20.64 -4.68 1.89
C THR A 185 -21.78 -3.68 1.76
N HIS A 186 -21.43 -2.44 1.44
CA HIS A 186 -22.37 -1.35 1.14
C HIS A 186 -22.59 -1.20 -0.36
N GLY A 187 -21.52 -1.33 -1.16
CA GLY A 187 -21.58 -1.26 -2.61
C GLY A 187 -20.39 -1.93 -3.27
N GLU A 188 -20.51 -2.19 -4.57
CA GLU A 188 -19.44 -2.73 -5.39
C GLU A 188 -19.42 -1.99 -6.72
N THR A 189 -18.24 -1.54 -7.10
CA THR A 189 -18.00 -0.81 -8.35
C THR A 189 -17.18 -1.69 -9.27
N ALA A 190 -17.81 -2.16 -10.35
CA ALA A 190 -17.10 -2.85 -11.41
C ALA A 190 -16.24 -1.86 -12.21
N LEU A 191 -15.00 -2.26 -12.48
CA LEU A 191 -14.08 -1.56 -13.38
C LEU A 191 -14.06 -2.27 -14.74
N ARG A 192 -13.23 -1.79 -15.66
CA ARG A 192 -13.12 -2.40 -16.98
C ARG A 192 -12.55 -3.84 -16.84
N PRO A 193 -13.17 -4.85 -17.48
CA PRO A 193 -12.68 -6.22 -17.42
C PRO A 193 -11.22 -6.36 -17.91
N GLY A 194 -10.43 -7.14 -17.18
CA GLY A 194 -9.03 -7.45 -17.43
C GLY A 194 -8.04 -6.37 -16.99
N THR A 195 -8.48 -5.36 -16.24
CA THR A 195 -7.58 -4.31 -15.73
C THR A 195 -6.80 -4.78 -14.51
N GLY A 196 -7.40 -5.61 -13.67
CA GLY A 196 -6.80 -6.13 -12.45
C GLY A 196 -6.41 -5.01 -11.47
N PRO A 197 -7.38 -4.28 -10.88
CA PRO A 197 -7.09 -3.21 -9.94
C PRO A 197 -6.34 -3.74 -8.73
N ARG A 198 -5.32 -3.00 -8.29
CA ARG A 198 -4.40 -3.45 -7.25
C ARG A 198 -4.50 -2.58 -6.01
N HIS A 199 -4.05 -1.35 -6.10
CA HIS A 199 -4.08 -0.35 -5.04
C HIS A 199 -4.83 0.90 -5.50
N LEU A 200 -5.37 1.66 -4.56
CA LEU A 200 -5.93 2.98 -4.77
C LEU A 200 -5.36 3.98 -3.77
N ALA A 201 -5.40 5.25 -4.15
CA ALA A 201 -5.08 6.37 -3.28
C ALA A 201 -6.12 7.49 -3.42
N PHE A 202 -6.48 8.13 -2.31
CA PHE A 202 -7.40 9.26 -2.31
C PHE A 202 -6.67 10.56 -2.60
N HIS A 203 -7.32 11.44 -3.37
CA HIS A 203 -6.90 12.82 -3.47
C HIS A 203 -7.09 13.55 -2.11
N PRO A 204 -6.19 14.46 -1.69
CA PRO A 204 -6.31 15.16 -0.40
C PRO A 204 -7.62 15.94 -0.18
N SER A 205 -8.33 16.31 -1.25
CA SER A 205 -9.66 16.92 -1.17
C SER A 205 -10.77 15.96 -0.73
N GLY A 206 -10.52 14.64 -0.73
CA GLY A 206 -11.49 13.60 -0.43
C GLY A 206 -12.57 13.40 -1.49
N ARG A 207 -12.46 14.00 -2.68
CA ARG A 207 -13.48 13.92 -3.75
C ARG A 207 -13.14 12.93 -4.86
N HIS A 208 -11.92 12.43 -4.89
CA HIS A 208 -11.43 11.52 -5.93
C HIS A 208 -10.61 10.40 -5.32
N ALA A 209 -10.70 9.24 -5.94
CA ALA A 209 -9.81 8.12 -5.71
C ALA A 209 -9.17 7.71 -7.05
N TYR A 210 -7.90 7.34 -7.02
CA TYR A 210 -7.15 6.88 -8.18
C TYR A 210 -6.83 5.41 -7.99
N VAL A 211 -7.47 4.54 -8.77
CA VAL A 211 -7.27 3.08 -8.72
C VAL A 211 -6.24 2.69 -9.76
N LEU A 212 -5.14 2.09 -9.33
CA LEU A 212 -4.06 1.62 -10.18
C LEU A 212 -4.30 0.16 -10.58
N ASN A 213 -4.22 -0.10 -11.88
CA ASN A 213 -4.51 -1.38 -12.48
C ASN A 213 -3.20 -2.13 -12.79
N GLU A 214 -3.04 -3.31 -12.21
CA GLU A 214 -1.83 -4.12 -12.29
C GLU A 214 -1.67 -4.80 -13.65
N LEU A 215 -2.72 -5.48 -14.12
CA LEU A 215 -2.64 -6.33 -15.33
C LEU A 215 -2.62 -5.51 -16.61
N GLU A 216 -3.23 -4.33 -16.57
CA GLU A 216 -3.19 -3.32 -17.62
C GLU A 216 -2.70 -2.00 -17.00
N PRO A 217 -1.42 -1.61 -17.16
CA PRO A 217 -0.78 -0.45 -16.53
C PRO A 217 -1.47 0.90 -16.83
N THR A 218 -2.58 1.13 -16.13
CA THR A 218 -3.49 2.26 -16.28
C THR A 218 -3.94 2.73 -14.90
N LEU A 219 -4.32 3.99 -14.82
CA LEU A 219 -4.91 4.61 -13.64
C LEU A 219 -6.38 4.93 -13.94
N THR A 220 -7.30 4.28 -13.22
CA THR A 220 -8.72 4.63 -13.23
C THR A 220 -8.97 5.75 -12.24
N VAL A 221 -9.39 6.90 -12.76
CA VAL A 221 -9.84 8.04 -11.96
C VAL A 221 -11.30 7.84 -11.60
N CYS A 222 -11.60 7.92 -10.30
CA CYS A 222 -12.93 7.79 -9.76
C CYS A 222 -13.34 9.04 -8.98
N ARG A 223 -14.59 9.46 -9.08
CA ARG A 223 -15.21 10.37 -8.11
C ARG A 223 -15.59 9.57 -6.86
N TRP A 224 -15.36 10.15 -5.70
CA TRP A 224 -15.71 9.58 -4.41
C TRP A 224 -16.76 10.44 -3.71
N ASP A 225 -17.93 9.87 -3.48
CA ASP A 225 -18.96 10.43 -2.60
C ASP A 225 -18.85 9.75 -1.23
N ALA A 226 -18.09 10.38 -0.32
CA ALA A 226 -17.91 9.89 1.04
C ALA A 226 -19.20 9.84 1.86
N ALA A 227 -20.20 10.68 1.54
CA ALA A 227 -21.47 10.69 2.27
C ALA A 227 -22.35 9.50 1.84
N ALA A 228 -22.36 9.17 0.55
CA ALA A 228 -23.12 8.07 0.00
C ALA A 228 -22.37 6.73 0.01
N GLY A 229 -21.04 6.73 0.18
CA GLY A 229 -20.20 5.55 0.03
C GLY A 229 -20.15 5.04 -1.41
N VAL A 230 -20.12 5.96 -2.39
CA VAL A 230 -20.21 5.62 -3.83
C VAL A 230 -18.92 6.01 -4.55
N LEU A 231 -18.36 5.04 -5.28
CA LEU A 231 -17.22 5.23 -6.16
C LEU A 231 -17.71 5.21 -7.61
N GLU A 232 -17.45 6.28 -8.37
CA GLU A 232 -17.86 6.39 -9.77
C GLU A 232 -16.61 6.50 -10.67
N PRO A 233 -16.29 5.49 -11.51
CA PRO A 233 -15.18 5.58 -12.44
C PRO A 233 -15.53 6.56 -13.57
N VAL A 234 -14.65 7.54 -13.81
CA VAL A 234 -14.91 8.62 -14.79
C VAL A 234 -13.93 8.61 -15.97
N ARG A 235 -12.72 8.05 -15.79
CA ARG A 235 -11.69 8.01 -16.84
C ARG A 235 -10.62 6.99 -16.52
N GLU A 236 -9.97 6.47 -17.55
CA GLU A 236 -8.71 5.75 -17.45
C GLU A 236 -7.61 6.53 -18.20
N VAL A 237 -6.39 6.52 -17.67
CA VAL A 237 -5.19 7.04 -18.34
C VAL A 237 -4.04 6.02 -18.26
N PRO A 238 -3.19 5.89 -19.28
CA PRO A 238 -2.01 5.04 -19.19
C PRO A 238 -1.01 5.61 -18.18
N VAL A 239 -0.34 4.74 -17.42
CA VAL A 239 0.78 5.15 -16.56
C VAL A 239 2.13 4.95 -17.23
N LEU A 240 2.20 4.32 -18.39
CA LEU A 240 3.43 4.15 -19.18
C LEU A 240 3.34 4.93 -20.50
N PRO A 241 4.49 5.36 -21.08
CA PRO A 241 4.51 5.96 -22.41
C PRO A 241 3.97 5.03 -23.50
N GLU A 242 3.47 5.61 -24.59
CA GLU A 242 3.07 4.84 -25.76
C GLU A 242 4.24 4.05 -26.34
N GLY A 243 3.97 2.83 -26.83
CA GLY A 243 4.96 1.99 -27.48
C GLY A 243 5.86 1.19 -26.54
N VAL A 244 5.63 1.23 -25.22
CA VAL A 244 6.28 0.31 -24.28
C VAL A 244 5.82 -1.12 -24.59
N THR A 245 6.77 -2.02 -24.84
CA THR A 245 6.52 -3.43 -25.18
C THR A 245 6.95 -4.41 -24.09
N VAL A 246 7.65 -3.94 -23.05
CA VAL A 246 8.02 -4.79 -21.92
C VAL A 246 6.78 -5.07 -21.09
N GLU A 247 6.56 -6.34 -20.77
CA GLU A 247 5.48 -6.75 -19.88
C GLU A 247 5.66 -6.04 -18.52
N SER A 248 4.62 -5.35 -18.09
CA SER A 248 4.70 -4.44 -16.96
C SER A 248 3.49 -4.62 -16.06
N TYR A 249 3.75 -4.59 -14.76
CA TYR A 249 2.72 -4.75 -13.73
C TYR A 249 2.78 -3.59 -12.77
N ALA A 250 1.79 -2.70 -12.83
CA ALA A 250 1.72 -1.58 -11.92
C ALA A 250 1.58 -2.09 -10.46
N SER A 251 2.16 -1.39 -9.49
CA SER A 251 2.22 -1.83 -8.10
C SER A 251 1.64 -0.80 -7.13
N GLU A 252 2.30 0.32 -6.93
CA GLU A 252 1.87 1.31 -5.93
C GLU A 252 1.44 2.62 -6.56
N VAL A 253 0.43 3.27 -5.97
CA VAL A 253 -0.03 4.60 -6.34
C VAL A 253 0.02 5.55 -5.15
N VAL A 254 0.69 6.69 -5.31
CA VAL A 254 0.84 7.70 -4.27
C VAL A 254 0.40 9.06 -4.77
N VAL A 255 -0.43 9.77 -4.02
CA VAL A 255 -0.85 11.14 -4.33
C VAL A 255 -0.06 12.11 -3.47
N ALA A 256 0.42 13.19 -4.08
CA ALA A 256 1.08 14.28 -3.35
C ALA A 256 0.14 14.92 -2.33
N HIS A 257 0.67 15.34 -1.17
CA HIS A 257 -0.12 16.00 -0.12
C HIS A 257 -0.82 17.29 -0.57
N ASP A 258 -0.28 17.97 -1.59
CA ASP A 258 -0.88 19.16 -2.20
C ASP A 258 -1.87 18.85 -3.33
N GLY A 259 -2.05 17.57 -3.67
CA GLY A 259 -2.99 17.10 -4.69
C GLY A 259 -2.58 17.39 -6.12
N ARG A 260 -1.35 17.83 -6.40
CA ARG A 260 -0.93 18.21 -7.76
C ARG A 260 -0.32 17.07 -8.56
N PHE A 261 0.14 16.00 -7.91
CA PHE A 261 0.83 14.90 -8.59
C PHE A 261 0.35 13.54 -8.10
N VAL A 262 0.39 12.56 -9.00
CA VAL A 262 0.26 11.13 -8.71
C VAL A 262 1.52 10.42 -9.20
N TRP A 263 2.08 9.56 -8.36
CA TRP A 263 3.16 8.66 -8.72
C TRP A 263 2.64 7.23 -8.81
N ALA A 264 3.10 6.48 -9.81
CA ALA A 264 2.81 5.06 -9.94
C ALA A 264 4.09 4.25 -10.13
N ALA A 265 4.28 3.17 -9.37
CA ALA A 265 5.37 2.23 -9.61
C ALA A 265 4.96 1.17 -10.63
N ASN A 266 5.90 0.79 -11.50
CA ASN A 266 5.69 -0.21 -12.55
C ASN A 266 6.80 -1.26 -12.47
N ARG A 267 6.44 -2.49 -12.10
CA ARG A 267 7.33 -3.65 -12.13
C ARG A 267 7.51 -4.12 -13.58
N GLY A 268 8.72 -4.56 -13.94
CA GLY A 268 9.05 -4.97 -15.31
C GLY A 268 9.59 -3.81 -16.14
N HIS A 269 8.87 -2.68 -16.22
CA HIS A 269 9.43 -1.43 -16.74
C HIS A 269 10.39 -0.74 -15.75
N ASP A 270 10.34 -1.12 -14.48
CA ASP A 270 11.21 -0.65 -13.39
C ASP A 270 11.29 0.87 -13.27
N SER A 271 10.12 1.49 -13.23
CA SER A 271 9.99 2.95 -13.28
C SER A 271 8.94 3.48 -12.31
N ILE A 272 9.08 4.77 -12.01
CA ILE A 272 8.10 5.61 -11.35
C ILE A 272 7.52 6.54 -12.41
N SER A 273 6.23 6.40 -12.68
CA SER A 273 5.46 7.32 -13.51
C SER A 273 5.11 8.57 -12.72
N VAL A 274 5.19 9.73 -13.36
CA VAL A 274 4.81 11.02 -12.78
C VAL A 274 3.65 11.56 -13.57
N LEU A 275 2.49 11.67 -12.94
CA LEU A 275 1.29 12.25 -13.52
C LEU A 275 0.98 13.59 -12.85
N ALA A 276 0.77 14.64 -13.65
CA ALA A 276 0.30 15.92 -13.15
C ALA A 276 -1.22 15.94 -13.15
N LEU A 277 -1.81 16.34 -12.02
CA LEU A 277 -3.24 16.55 -11.88
C LEU A 277 -3.61 17.98 -12.26
N ASP A 278 -4.73 18.12 -12.94
CA ASP A 278 -5.35 19.42 -13.16
C ASP A 278 -5.99 19.93 -11.87
N ALA A 279 -6.50 21.17 -11.89
CA ALA A 279 -7.13 21.77 -10.71
C ALA A 279 -8.38 21.03 -10.21
N THR A 280 -9.01 20.19 -11.06
CA THR A 280 -10.16 19.39 -10.66
C THR A 280 -9.77 18.08 -10.00
N GLY A 281 -8.58 17.55 -10.31
CA GLY A 281 -8.13 16.21 -9.94
C GLY A 281 -8.64 15.11 -10.89
N GLU A 282 -9.48 15.43 -11.88
CA GLU A 282 -10.09 14.43 -12.77
C GLU A 282 -9.25 14.12 -14.01
N HIS A 283 -8.28 14.96 -14.32
CA HIS A 283 -7.50 14.87 -15.56
C HIS A 283 -6.00 14.74 -15.28
N PRO A 284 -5.55 13.57 -14.78
CA PRO A 284 -4.12 13.26 -14.74
C PRO A 284 -3.54 13.21 -16.16
N SER A 285 -2.35 13.77 -16.33
CA SER A 285 -1.56 13.64 -17.56
C SER A 285 -0.17 13.10 -17.24
N LEU A 286 0.26 12.07 -17.96
CA LEU A 286 1.61 11.50 -17.81
C LEU A 286 2.64 12.54 -18.25
N VAL A 287 3.43 13.03 -17.29
CA VAL A 287 4.50 14.01 -17.52
C VAL A 287 5.76 13.29 -18.00
N THR A 288 6.16 12.25 -17.27
CA THR A 288 7.36 11.47 -17.56
C THR A 288 7.35 10.14 -16.78
N THR A 289 8.34 9.30 -17.06
CA THR A 289 8.73 8.15 -16.23
C THR A 289 10.19 8.28 -15.87
N VAL A 290 10.54 8.04 -14.62
CA VAL A 290 11.93 7.98 -14.15
C VAL A 290 12.26 6.58 -13.64
N GLY A 291 13.54 6.19 -13.64
CA GLY A 291 13.95 4.89 -13.10
C GLY A 291 13.68 4.79 -11.60
N CYS A 292 13.24 3.62 -11.14
CA CYS A 292 12.95 3.36 -9.71
C CYS A 292 14.20 3.16 -8.83
N GLY A 293 15.41 3.26 -9.41
CA GLY A 293 16.66 3.06 -8.67
C GLY A 293 16.93 1.59 -8.29
N GLY A 294 16.27 0.64 -8.95
CA GLY A 294 16.40 -0.80 -8.73
C GLY A 294 15.64 -1.61 -9.78
N HIS A 295 15.15 -2.78 -9.38
CA HIS A 295 14.35 -3.69 -10.20
C HIS A 295 13.17 -4.23 -9.39
N TRP A 296 11.99 -4.24 -9.99
CA TRP A 296 10.72 -4.68 -9.39
C TRP A 296 10.25 -3.79 -8.22
N PRO A 297 9.97 -2.50 -8.44
CA PRO A 297 9.44 -1.60 -7.40
C PRO A 297 8.07 -2.09 -6.92
N ARG A 298 8.00 -2.71 -5.75
CA ARG A 298 6.75 -3.29 -5.21
C ARG A 298 5.92 -2.28 -4.42
N ASP A 299 6.57 -1.25 -3.88
CA ASP A 299 5.95 -0.18 -3.11
C ASP A 299 6.62 1.17 -3.36
N LEU A 300 5.85 2.23 -3.13
CA LEU A 300 6.27 3.62 -3.09
C LEU A 300 5.76 4.27 -1.81
N ALA A 301 6.64 4.96 -1.09
CA ALA A 301 6.26 5.72 0.10
C ALA A 301 6.67 7.19 -0.04
N LEU A 302 5.73 8.10 0.18
CA LEU A 302 6.00 9.53 0.31
C LEU A 302 6.29 9.85 1.78
N ASP A 303 7.34 10.59 2.05
CA ASP A 303 7.66 11.01 3.41
C ASP A 303 6.57 11.93 4.00
N PRO A 304 6.48 12.04 5.34
CA PRO A 304 5.47 12.89 5.97
C PRO A 304 5.53 14.36 5.55
N ALA A 305 6.70 14.86 5.12
CA ALA A 305 6.86 16.23 4.64
C ALA A 305 6.49 16.42 3.16
N GLY A 306 6.27 15.35 2.38
CA GLY A 306 5.96 15.40 0.96
C GLY A 306 7.13 15.81 0.06
N ARG A 307 8.36 15.68 0.54
CA ARG A 307 9.60 16.14 -0.14
C ARG A 307 10.42 14.98 -0.69
N ARG A 308 10.17 13.76 -0.23
CA ARG A 308 10.96 12.57 -0.56
C ARG A 308 10.04 11.40 -0.90
N LEU A 309 10.36 10.73 -2.00
CA LEU A 309 9.70 9.49 -2.40
C LEU A 309 10.69 8.34 -2.22
N TYR A 310 10.21 7.17 -1.80
CA TYR A 310 11.02 5.97 -1.57
C TYR A 310 10.44 4.83 -2.37
N ALA A 311 11.29 4.05 -3.05
CA ALA A 311 10.88 2.88 -3.81
C ALA A 311 11.49 1.62 -3.20
N ALA A 312 10.64 0.68 -2.77
CA ALA A 312 11.07 -0.64 -2.33
C ALA A 312 11.21 -1.56 -3.54
N ASN A 313 12.45 -1.82 -3.95
CA ASN A 313 12.77 -2.63 -5.12
C ASN A 313 13.04 -4.07 -4.68
N GLU A 314 12.01 -4.92 -4.76
CA GLU A 314 11.99 -6.26 -4.19
C GLU A 314 13.13 -7.14 -4.74
N ARG A 315 13.23 -7.21 -6.07
CA ARG A 315 14.10 -8.19 -6.73
C ARG A 315 15.56 -7.75 -6.81
N SER A 316 15.84 -6.45 -6.77
CA SER A 316 17.21 -5.94 -6.63
C SER A 316 17.65 -5.81 -5.16
N GLY A 317 16.73 -5.94 -4.20
CA GLY A 317 17.03 -5.96 -2.77
C GLY A 317 17.47 -4.60 -2.24
N ASN A 318 16.83 -3.52 -2.66
CA ASN A 318 17.19 -2.18 -2.22
C ASN A 318 15.99 -1.25 -2.04
N VAL A 319 16.10 -0.29 -1.13
CA VAL A 319 15.20 0.86 -1.05
C VAL A 319 15.91 2.09 -1.59
N ALA A 320 15.43 2.63 -2.70
CA ALA A 320 15.94 3.88 -3.28
C ALA A 320 15.14 5.07 -2.76
N TRP A 321 15.77 6.23 -2.56
CA TRP A 321 15.08 7.47 -2.19
C TRP A 321 15.34 8.59 -3.20
N PHE A 322 14.36 9.48 -3.32
CA PHE A 322 14.31 10.52 -4.32
C PHE A 322 13.92 11.85 -3.69
N THR A 323 14.51 12.95 -4.17
CA THR A 323 14.00 14.30 -3.89
C THR A 323 12.96 14.66 -4.94
N VAL A 324 11.75 14.99 -4.49
CA VAL A 324 10.68 15.45 -5.37
C VAL A 324 10.91 16.91 -5.73
N ASP A 325 10.95 17.22 -7.03
CA ASP A 325 10.86 18.59 -7.51
C ASP A 325 9.44 19.14 -7.25
N PRO A 326 9.27 20.21 -6.47
CA PRO A 326 7.94 20.67 -6.06
C PRO A 326 7.14 21.31 -7.20
N GLU A 327 7.77 21.71 -8.30
CA GLU A 327 7.08 22.36 -9.43
C GLU A 327 6.60 21.34 -10.46
N THR A 328 7.37 20.26 -10.64
CA THR A 328 7.13 19.26 -11.70
C THR A 328 6.68 17.91 -11.16
N GLY A 329 6.84 17.65 -9.86
CA GLY A 329 6.59 16.35 -9.24
C GLY A 329 7.63 15.29 -9.61
N VAL A 330 8.66 15.63 -10.39
CA VAL A 330 9.64 14.65 -10.88
C VAL A 330 10.60 14.25 -9.75
N PRO A 331 10.71 12.96 -9.39
CA PRO A 331 11.65 12.50 -8.37
C PRO A 331 13.07 12.39 -8.93
N ALA A 332 14.02 13.04 -8.27
CA ALA A 332 15.45 12.95 -8.56
C ALA A 332 16.14 11.98 -7.58
N HIS A 333 16.79 10.94 -8.11
CA HIS A 333 17.42 9.90 -7.30
C HIS A 333 18.52 10.45 -6.39
N GLY A 334 18.39 10.20 -5.08
CA GLY A 334 19.32 10.67 -4.04
C GLY A 334 20.27 9.59 -3.53
N GLY A 335 19.86 8.31 -3.57
CA GLY A 335 20.68 7.20 -3.09
C GLY A 335 19.84 5.96 -2.81
N THR A 336 20.50 4.94 -2.26
CA THR A 336 19.86 3.66 -1.97
C THR A 336 20.40 3.03 -0.69
N LEU A 337 19.57 2.23 -0.05
CA LEU A 337 19.90 1.35 1.07
C LEU A 337 19.76 -0.11 0.64
N ASP A 338 20.70 -0.97 1.04
CA ASP A 338 20.57 -2.43 0.91
C ASP A 338 19.48 -2.96 1.85
N ALA A 339 18.45 -3.55 1.24
CA ALA A 339 17.26 -4.07 1.91
C ALA A 339 16.72 -5.26 1.10
N PRO A 340 17.30 -6.47 1.26
CA PRO A 340 16.92 -7.65 0.50
C PRO A 340 15.41 -7.91 0.54
N ALA A 341 14.81 -8.21 -0.61
CA ALA A 341 13.40 -8.51 -0.77
C ALA A 341 12.43 -7.47 -0.15
N ALA A 342 12.84 -6.19 -0.05
CA ALA A 342 12.01 -5.13 0.48
C ALA A 342 10.74 -4.95 -0.37
N SER A 343 9.59 -4.82 0.29
CA SER A 343 8.28 -4.80 -0.37
C SER A 343 7.36 -3.70 0.15
N CYS A 344 7.73 -2.99 1.21
CA CYS A 344 6.94 -1.94 1.84
C CYS A 344 7.84 -0.96 2.61
N VAL A 345 7.51 0.34 2.64
CA VAL A 345 8.12 1.34 3.51
C VAL A 345 7.04 2.15 4.26
N VAL A 346 7.13 2.22 5.59
CA VAL A 346 6.23 3.01 6.45
C VAL A 346 7.04 3.94 7.35
N PHE A 347 6.62 5.19 7.49
CA PHE A 347 7.27 6.16 8.37
C PHE A 347 6.63 6.18 9.77
N GLY A 348 7.44 6.45 10.79
CA GLY A 348 6.99 6.67 12.18
C GLY A 348 7.52 7.95 12.81
#